data_AF-A0A6P9AW79-F1
#
_entry.id   AF-A0A6P9AW79-F1
#
_cell.length_a   1.000
_cell.length_b   1.000
_cell.length_c   1.000
_cell.angle_alpha   90.00
_cell.angle_beta   90.00
_cell.angle_gamma   90.00
#
_symmetry.space_group_name_H-M   'P 1'
#
loop_
_entity.id
_entity.type
_entity.pdbx_description
1 polymer ?
#
loop_
_entity_poly.entity_id
_entity_poly.type
_entity_poly.pdbx_seq_one_letter_code
_entity_poly.pdbx_strand_id
1 'polypeptide(L)'
;MTGFSYSIYNAAYSVAHALHAAYTLESQRTLKKGRKKPHLHLSVKPWQMHAFVRKVLFNNTAGEEVSFSETGMKYAGFDILNWVVFANMTTLRQKVGWANPEAPSAEGFSINPDAIVWANQVGSRCCFQGDGRLRGRTRLL
;
A
#
# COMPACT_ATOMS: atom_id res chain seq x y z
N MET A 1 11.95 4.60 6.55
CA MET A 1 10.78 5.20 5.86
C MET A 1 9.56 4.35 6.22
N THR A 2 8.43 4.94 6.62
CA THR A 2 7.21 4.15 6.87
C THR A 2 6.50 3.84 5.55
N GLY A 3 5.63 2.81 5.54
CA GLY A 3 4.79 2.53 4.37
C GLY A 3 3.97 3.75 3.93
N PHE A 4 3.47 4.56 4.88
CA PHE A 4 2.73 5.79 4.57
C PHE A 4 3.58 6.84 3.87
N SER A 5 4.78 7.13 4.36
CA SER A 5 5.69 8.08 3.71
C SER A 5 6.05 7.63 2.30
N TYR A 6 6.21 6.32 2.09
CA TYR A 6 6.49 5.75 0.78
C TYR A 6 5.32 5.89 -0.20
N SER A 7 4.09 5.63 0.25
CA SER A 7 2.89 5.83 -0.57
C SER A 7 2.71 7.30 -0.97
N ILE A 8 2.97 8.24 -0.06
CA ILE A 8 2.92 9.68 -0.36
C ILE A 8 3.98 10.06 -1.41
N TYR A 9 5.21 9.55 -1.25
CA TYR A 9 6.29 9.75 -2.21
C TYR A 9 5.89 9.25 -3.61
N ASN A 10 5.43 8.01 -3.72
CA ASN A 10 5.01 7.42 -4.99
C ASN A 10 3.81 8.18 -5.59
N ALA A 11 2.85 8.63 -4.78
CA ALA A 11 1.71 9.42 -5.24
C ALA A 11 2.15 10.77 -5.85
N ALA A 12 3.06 11.48 -5.19
CA ALA A 12 3.60 12.75 -5.69
C ALA A 12 4.33 12.57 -7.03
N TYR A 13 5.17 11.53 -7.15
CA TYR A 13 5.85 11.19 -8.39
C TYR A 13 4.88 10.82 -9.51
N SER A 14 3.82 10.07 -9.17
CA SER A 14 2.80 9.69 -10.15
C SER A 14 2.10 10.90 -10.75
N VAL A 15 1.78 11.90 -9.94
CA VAL A 15 1.22 13.18 -10.42
C VAL A 15 2.22 13.93 -11.29
N ALA A 16 3.50 13.98 -10.89
CA ALA A 16 4.54 14.62 -11.68
C ALA A 16 4.71 13.97 -13.07
N HIS A 17 4.72 12.63 -13.14
CA HIS A 17 4.76 11.89 -14.40
C HIS A 17 3.51 12.16 -15.27
N ALA A 18 2.31 12.17 -14.67
CA ALA A 18 1.08 12.49 -15.39
C ALA A 18 1.08 13.92 -15.97
N LEU A 19 1.53 14.90 -15.18
CA LEU A 19 1.68 16.29 -15.62
C LEU A 19 2.69 16.42 -16.76
N HIS A 20 3.84 15.74 -16.63
CA HIS A 20 4.88 15.73 -17.66
C HIS A 20 4.37 15.13 -18.97
N ALA A 21 3.61 14.03 -18.91
CA ALA A 21 2.99 13.42 -20.08
C ALA A 21 1.98 14.39 -20.75
N ALA A 22 1.15 15.06 -19.95
CA ALA A 22 0.17 16.01 -20.44
C ALA A 22 0.83 17.23 -21.12
N TYR A 23 1.87 17.78 -20.49
CA TYR A 23 2.68 18.86 -21.05
C TYR A 23 3.34 18.46 -22.37
N THR A 24 3.94 17.27 -22.41
CA THR A 24 4.61 16.75 -23.61
C THR A 24 3.63 16.60 -24.77
N LEU A 25 2.42 16.12 -24.51
CA LEU A 25 1.36 15.99 -25.52
C LEU A 25 0.90 17.36 -26.07
N GLU A 26 0.65 18.33 -25.21
CA GLU A 26 0.28 19.69 -25.64
C GLU A 26 1.40 20.37 -26.43
N SER A 27 2.64 20.17 -25.98
CA SER A 27 3.85 20.64 -26.64
C SER A 27 3.94 20.12 -28.09
N GLN A 28 3.75 18.80 -28.28
CA GLN A 28 3.76 18.18 -29.61
C GLN A 28 2.62 18.68 -30.50
N ARG A 29 1.41 18.82 -29.96
CA ARG A 29 0.26 19.36 -30.69
C ARG A 29 0.49 20.79 -31.17
N THR A 30 1.17 21.60 -30.36
CA THR A 30 1.48 23.01 -30.68
C THR A 30 2.51 23.10 -31.81
N LEU A 31 3.54 22.25 -31.76
CA LEU A 31 4.56 22.15 -32.82
C LEU A 31 3.96 21.71 -34.15
N LYS A 32 3.09 20.69 -34.15
CA LYS A 32 2.39 20.22 -35.36
C LYS A 32 1.49 21.29 -35.99
N LYS A 33 0.99 22.25 -35.19
CA LYS A 33 0.17 23.37 -35.68
C LYS A 33 1.00 24.58 -36.13
N GLY A 34 2.33 24.48 -36.19
CA GLY A 34 3.21 25.55 -36.65
C GLY A 34 3.27 26.79 -35.74
N ARG A 35 2.75 26.70 -34.50
CA ARG A 35 2.78 27.82 -33.55
C ARG A 35 4.13 27.86 -32.84
N LYS A 36 4.90 28.95 -33.03
CA LYS A 36 6.12 29.22 -32.24
C LYS A 36 5.72 29.50 -30.78
N LYS A 37 6.33 28.77 -29.84
CA LYS A 37 6.02 28.82 -28.40
C LYS A 37 6.65 30.05 -27.74
N PRO A 38 5.90 30.84 -26.96
CA PRO A 38 6.51 31.66 -25.91
C PRO A 38 6.19 31.10 -24.52
N HIS A 39 4.96 30.63 -24.28
CA HIS A 39 4.52 30.13 -22.97
C HIS A 39 3.48 29.01 -23.15
N LEU A 40 3.87 27.75 -22.94
CA LEU A 40 2.90 26.65 -22.90
C LEU A 40 2.15 26.75 -21.57
N HIS A 41 0.97 27.36 -21.59
CA HIS A 41 0.07 27.34 -20.45
C HIS A 41 -0.59 25.97 -20.41
N LEU A 42 -0.18 25.12 -19.47
CA LEU A 42 -0.77 23.79 -19.28
C LEU A 42 -2.26 23.97 -19.00
N SER A 43 -3.12 23.71 -19.99
CA SER A 43 -4.58 23.92 -19.90
C SER A 43 -5.29 22.58 -19.67
N VAL A 44 -4.67 21.74 -18.84
CA VAL A 44 -5.20 20.42 -18.54
C VAL A 44 -6.21 20.56 -17.42
N LYS A 45 -7.47 20.27 -17.73
CA LYS A 45 -8.56 20.33 -16.74
C LYS A 45 -8.45 19.14 -15.77
N PRO A 46 -8.91 19.26 -14.51
CA PRO A 46 -8.75 18.21 -13.51
C PRO A 46 -9.26 16.83 -13.96
N TRP A 47 -10.40 16.76 -14.66
CA TRP A 47 -10.92 15.48 -15.18
C TRP A 47 -10.10 14.88 -16.31
N GLN A 48 -9.34 15.70 -17.06
CA GLN A 48 -8.44 15.22 -18.09
C GLN A 48 -7.18 14.57 -17.49
N MET A 49 -6.80 14.94 -16.26
CA MET A 49 -5.67 14.33 -15.54
C MET A 49 -5.87 12.84 -15.29
N HIS A 50 -7.12 12.41 -15.05
CA HIS A 50 -7.42 11.00 -14.81
C HIS A 50 -6.91 10.10 -15.95
N ALA A 51 -7.02 10.53 -17.20
CA ALA A 51 -6.53 9.78 -18.35
C ALA A 51 -4.99 9.66 -18.40
N PHE A 52 -4.27 10.61 -17.82
CA PHE A 52 -2.81 10.56 -17.72
C PHE A 52 -2.36 9.73 -16.52
N VAL A 53 -3.01 9.89 -15.37
CA VAL A 53 -2.70 9.11 -14.15
C VAL A 53 -2.88 7.62 -14.39
N ARG A 54 -3.96 7.18 -15.07
CA ARG A 54 -4.18 5.76 -15.47
C ARG A 54 -3.12 5.18 -16.40
N LYS A 55 -2.23 6.01 -16.95
CA LYS A 55 -1.17 5.59 -17.87
C LYS A 55 0.22 5.79 -17.28
N VAL A 56 0.30 6.18 -16.00
CA VAL A 56 1.57 6.33 -15.31
C VAL A 56 2.19 4.94 -15.13
N LEU A 57 3.42 4.82 -15.58
CA LEU A 57 4.29 3.67 -15.44
C LEU A 57 5.72 4.19 -15.29
N PHE A 58 6.34 3.94 -14.14
CA PHE A 58 7.73 4.34 -13.89
C PHE A 58 8.38 3.45 -12.82
N ASN A 59 9.70 3.39 -12.82
CA ASN A 59 10.46 2.75 -11.75
C ASN A 59 10.83 3.81 -10.72
N ASN A 60 10.55 3.54 -9.45
CA ASN A 60 10.96 4.43 -8.37
C ASN A 60 12.43 4.17 -7.96
N THR A 61 12.91 4.95 -7.00
CA THR A 61 14.30 4.87 -6.51
C THR A 61 14.62 3.58 -5.76
N ALA A 62 13.61 2.81 -5.35
CA ALA A 62 13.78 1.48 -4.79
C ALA A 62 13.85 0.38 -5.88
N GLY A 63 13.72 0.75 -7.16
CA GLY A 63 13.71 -0.19 -8.28
C GLY A 63 12.36 -0.88 -8.50
N GLU A 64 11.30 -0.44 -7.82
CA GLU A 64 9.96 -1.00 -7.98
C GLU A 64 9.19 -0.28 -9.10
N GLU A 65 8.46 -1.05 -9.91
CA GLU A 65 7.56 -0.52 -10.93
C GLU A 65 6.26 -0.02 -10.28
N VAL A 66 5.96 1.26 -10.46
CA VAL A 66 4.73 1.90 -10.00
C VAL A 66 3.79 2.08 -11.19
N SER A 67 2.59 1.48 -11.11
CA SER A 67 1.57 1.57 -12.16
C SER A 67 0.15 1.68 -11.61
N PHE A 68 -0.70 2.41 -12.35
CA PHE A 68 -2.13 2.56 -12.07
C PHE A 68 -2.89 1.91 -13.22
N SER A 69 -3.12 0.60 -13.12
CA SER A 69 -3.83 -0.16 -14.14
C SER A 69 -5.32 0.19 -14.22
N GLU A 70 -6.01 -0.31 -15.24
CA GLU A 70 -7.43 -0.07 -15.43
C GLU A 70 -8.29 -0.56 -14.25
N THR A 71 -7.82 -1.62 -13.58
CA THR A 71 -8.41 -2.27 -12.40
C THR A 71 -7.97 -1.64 -11.07
N GLY A 72 -7.15 -0.59 -11.08
CA GLY A 72 -6.64 0.10 -9.90
C GLY A 72 -5.12 0.07 -9.75
N MET A 73 -4.62 0.49 -8.58
CA MET A 73 -3.21 0.29 -8.23
C MET A 73 -2.93 -1.21 -8.20
N LYS A 74 -1.85 -1.64 -8.86
CA LYS A 74 -1.32 -2.97 -8.59
C LYS A 74 -0.76 -2.96 -7.18
N TYR A 75 -1.31 -3.77 -6.29
CA TYR A 75 -0.83 -3.79 -4.92
C TYR A 75 0.51 -4.52 -4.90
N ALA A 76 1.61 -3.79 -4.68
CA ALA A 76 2.79 -4.40 -4.07
C ALA A 76 2.30 -5.02 -2.76
N GLY A 77 2.43 -6.33 -2.60
CA GLY A 77 1.77 -7.10 -1.54
C GLY A 77 1.87 -6.52 -0.12
N PHE A 78 1.04 -7.01 0.77
CA PHE A 78 0.96 -6.57 2.16
C PHE A 78 2.00 -7.27 3.03
N ASP A 79 2.65 -6.51 3.90
CA ASP A 79 3.44 -7.08 5.00
C ASP A 79 2.53 -7.50 6.15
N ILE A 80 2.76 -8.71 6.69
CA ILE A 80 2.09 -9.19 7.90
C ILE A 80 2.97 -8.82 9.09
N LEU A 81 2.46 -7.97 9.97
CA LEU A 81 3.18 -7.47 11.13
C LEU A 81 2.60 -8.05 12.42
N ASN A 82 3.44 -8.63 13.27
CA ASN A 82 3.11 -8.97 14.63
C ASN A 82 3.44 -7.79 15.56
N TRP A 83 2.53 -7.48 16.49
CA TRP A 83 2.69 -6.41 17.47
C TRP A 83 3.01 -7.02 18.82
N VAL A 84 4.26 -6.85 19.25
CA VAL A 84 4.74 -7.37 20.53
C VAL A 84 4.75 -6.23 21.54
N VAL A 85 3.94 -6.36 22.59
CA VAL A 85 3.91 -5.42 23.71
C VAL A 85 4.78 -5.99 24.83
N PHE A 86 5.85 -5.29 25.18
CA PHE A 86 6.74 -5.67 26.26
C PHE A 86 6.21 -5.20 27.62
N ALA A 87 6.69 -5.81 28.70
CA ALA A 87 6.28 -5.46 30.08
C ALA A 87 6.56 -4.00 30.45
N ASN A 88 7.51 -3.35 29.77
CA ASN A 88 7.80 -1.92 29.89
C ASN A 88 6.85 -1.03 29.07
N MET A 89 5.72 -1.57 28.60
CA MET A 89 4.71 -0.90 27.76
C MET A 89 5.22 -0.44 26.39
N THR A 90 6.43 -0.83 25.99
CA THR A 90 6.92 -0.54 24.63
C THR A 90 6.37 -1.56 23.64
N THR A 91 6.17 -1.09 22.40
CA THR A 91 5.59 -1.92 21.34
C THR A 91 6.59 -2.06 20.20
N LEU A 92 6.85 -3.30 19.80
CA LEU A 92 7.63 -3.62 18.61
C LEU A 92 6.70 -4.16 17.53
N ARG A 93 6.81 -3.60 16.32
CA ARG A 93 6.17 -4.13 15.12
C ARG A 93 7.21 -4.95 14.37
N GLN A 94 7.03 -6.26 14.32
CA GLN A 94 7.93 -7.17 13.62
C GLN A 94 7.23 -7.77 12.42
N LYS A 95 7.88 -7.77 11.26
CA LYS A 95 7.37 -8.48 10.09
C LYS A 95 7.51 -9.99 10.31
N VAL A 96 6.40 -10.71 10.18
CA VAL A 96 6.33 -12.17 10.32
C VAL A 96 5.92 -12.87 9.03
N GLY A 97 5.55 -12.10 8.01
CA GLY A 97 5.11 -12.65 6.73
C GLY A 97 4.78 -11.58 5.71
N TRP A 98 4.21 -12.02 4.60
CA TRP A 98 3.72 -11.15 3.53
C TRP A 98 2.58 -11.85 2.75
N ALA A 99 1.77 -11.06 2.06
CA ALA A 99 0.66 -11.54 1.25
C ALA A 99 0.57 -10.72 -0.05
N ASN A 100 0.61 -11.39 -1.19
CA ASN A 100 0.35 -10.79 -2.50
C ASN A 100 -1.03 -11.24 -3.02
N PRO A 101 -2.05 -10.36 -3.01
CA PRO A 101 -3.39 -10.72 -3.48
C PRO A 101 -3.46 -10.96 -5.00
N GLU A 102 -2.46 -10.53 -5.77
CA GLU A 102 -2.42 -10.70 -7.23
C GLU A 102 -1.75 -12.02 -7.67
N ALA A 103 -1.13 -12.74 -6.74
CA ALA A 103 -0.46 -14.01 -7.06
C ALA A 103 -1.45 -15.19 -7.12
N PRO A 104 -1.18 -16.22 -7.94
CA PRO A 104 -1.96 -17.45 -7.97
C PRO A 104 -1.99 -18.11 -6.58
N SER A 105 -3.12 -18.73 -6.22
CA SER A 105 -3.58 -18.98 -4.84
C SER A 105 -2.65 -19.75 -3.88
N ALA A 106 -1.54 -20.31 -4.36
CA ALA A 106 -0.57 -21.03 -3.53
C ALA A 106 0.74 -20.24 -3.23
N GLU A 107 1.06 -19.22 -4.04
CA GLU A 107 2.33 -18.47 -3.94
C GLU A 107 2.11 -17.04 -3.40
N GLY A 108 0.86 -16.63 -3.21
CA GLY A 108 0.50 -15.28 -2.76
C GLY A 108 0.53 -15.04 -1.26
N PHE A 109 1.07 -15.94 -0.46
CA PHE A 109 1.08 -15.78 0.99
C PHE A 109 2.22 -16.57 1.63
N SER A 110 2.88 -15.95 2.60
CA SER A 110 3.89 -16.60 3.43
C SER A 110 3.84 -16.07 4.85
N ILE A 111 3.92 -16.97 5.82
CA ILE A 111 4.03 -16.64 7.24
C ILE A 111 5.09 -17.51 7.90
N ASN A 112 5.95 -16.90 8.71
CA ASN A 112 6.92 -17.59 9.54
C ASN A 112 6.35 -17.73 10.96
N PRO A 113 5.83 -18.91 11.35
CA PRO A 113 5.23 -19.10 12.67
C PRO A 113 6.23 -18.93 13.81
N ASP A 114 7.51 -19.26 13.59
CA ASP A 114 8.56 -19.14 14.60
C ASP A 114 8.94 -17.69 14.91
N ALA A 115 8.60 -16.76 14.01
CA ALA A 115 8.77 -15.32 14.23
C ALA A 115 7.60 -14.69 15.00
N ILE A 116 6.51 -15.43 15.25
CA ILE A 116 5.32 -14.91 15.93
C ILE A 116 5.47 -15.09 17.44
N VAL A 117 5.51 -13.96 18.15
CA VAL A 117 5.41 -13.92 19.61
C VAL A 117 3.95 -13.80 20.00
N TRP A 118 3.43 -14.81 20.72
CA TRP A 118 2.05 -14.85 21.19
C TRP A 118 1.91 -14.23 22.59
N ALA A 119 0.71 -13.71 22.89
CA ALA A 119 0.45 -13.00 24.15
C ALA A 119 0.66 -13.85 25.42
N ASN A 120 0.60 -15.18 25.31
CA ASN A 120 0.85 -16.12 26.41
C ASN A 120 2.34 -16.39 26.66
N GLN A 121 3.22 -16.03 25.71
CA GLN A 121 4.68 -16.19 25.82
C GLN A 121 5.35 -14.94 26.38
N VAL A 122 4.71 -13.78 26.20
CA VAL A 122 5.02 -12.57 26.98
C VAL A 122 4.28 -12.71 28.31
N GLY A 123 4.91 -12.41 29.45
CA GLY A 123 4.35 -12.59 30.81
C GLY A 123 3.07 -11.82 31.15
N SER A 124 2.29 -11.40 30.15
CA SER A 124 0.95 -10.89 30.24
C SER A 124 0.00 -12.05 30.53
N ARG A 125 -0.26 -12.34 31.81
CA ARG A 125 -1.52 -13.00 32.15
C ARG A 125 -2.63 -12.17 31.51
N CYS A 126 -3.30 -12.72 30.50
CA CYS A 126 -4.62 -12.21 30.13
C CYS A 126 -5.51 -12.38 31.37
N CYS A 127 -5.60 -11.35 32.19
CA CYS A 127 -6.66 -11.23 33.17
C CYS A 127 -7.93 -10.92 32.39
N PHE A 128 -8.58 -11.96 31.84
CA PHE A 128 -10.02 -11.91 31.67
C PHE A 128 -10.62 -11.92 33.08
N GLN A 129 -10.75 -10.74 33.69
CA GLN A 129 -11.61 -10.56 34.85
C GLN A 129 -13.06 -10.49 34.34
N GLY A 130 -13.53 -11.62 33.80
CA GLY A 130 -14.93 -11.87 33.48
C GLY A 130 -15.51 -12.73 34.59
N ASP A 131 -16.05 -12.09 35.61
CA ASP A 131 -16.87 -12.75 36.63
C ASP A 131 -18.11 -13.30 35.93
N GLY A 132 -18.20 -14.63 35.79
CA GLY A 132 -19.13 -15.25 34.85
C GLY A 132 -19.15 -16.77 34.92
N ARG A 133 -19.52 -17.27 36.09
CA ARG A 133 -19.86 -18.66 36.43
C ARG A 133 -20.61 -19.41 35.30
N LEU A 134 -19.91 -20.07 34.39
CA LEU A 134 -20.50 -21.05 33.48
C LEU A 134 -20.63 -22.41 34.20
N ARG A 135 -21.76 -22.60 34.88
CA ARG A 135 -22.24 -23.94 35.23
C ARG A 135 -22.64 -24.66 33.94
N GLY A 136 -21.74 -25.49 33.43
CA GLY A 136 -22.10 -26.48 32.42
C GLY A 136 -23.03 -27.53 33.04
N ARG A 137 -24.33 -27.45 32.72
CA ARG A 137 -25.23 -28.61 32.80
C ARG A 137 -25.21 -29.29 31.45
N THR A 138 -24.58 -30.45 31.42
CA THR A 138 -24.82 -31.51 30.44
C THR A 138 -26.30 -31.87 30.44
N ARG A 139 -26.94 -31.90 29.28
CA ARG A 139 -27.97 -32.90 28.99
C ARG A 139 -27.93 -33.25 27.51
N LEU A 140 -27.49 -34.48 27.29
CA LEU A 140 -27.93 -35.33 26.19
C LEU A 140 -29.45 -35.33 26.14
N LEU A 141 -30.01 -34.98 24.99
CA LEU A 141 -30.75 -35.85 24.05
C LEU A 141 -31.01 -35.05 22.77
#